data_AF-A0A945E474-F1
#
_entry.id   AF-A0A945E474-F1
#
_cell.length_a   1.000
_cell.length_b   1.000
_cell.length_c   1.000
_cell.angle_alpha   90.00
_cell.angle_beta   90.00
_cell.angle_gamma   90.00
#
_symmetry.space_group_name_H-M   'P 1'
#
loop_
_entity.id
_entity.type
_entity.pdbx_description
1 polymer ?
#
loop_
_entity_poly.entity_id
_entity_poly.type
_entity_poly.pdbx_seq_one_letter_code
_entity_poly.pdbx_strand_id
1 'polypeptide(L)'
;SVADIVGVNANMAAGVIDQRAGASATVEATDEKLGWIRDAAGDRFADIELQTRVHMSQITDDPEGLAELMAPALGLDAEAALASPHVLIGSVGQCVETLLAWRERWGLTYIGLNEDSMVEFAPVVEALAGV
;
A
#
# COMPACT_ATOMS: atom_id res chain seq x y z
N SER A 1 -16.20 7.86 -19.76
CA SER A 1 -14.87 8.37 -19.36
C SER A 1 -14.00 7.18 -19.11
N VAL A 2 -12.79 7.12 -19.67
CA VAL A 2 -11.77 6.20 -19.14
C VAL A 2 -11.23 6.78 -17.83
N ALA A 3 -10.75 5.93 -16.93
CA ALA A 3 -10.21 6.37 -15.65
C ALA A 3 -8.73 6.73 -15.81
N ASP A 4 -8.33 7.89 -15.31
CA ASP A 4 -6.94 8.35 -15.32
C ASP A 4 -6.16 7.80 -14.10
N ILE A 5 -6.88 7.37 -13.06
CA ILE A 5 -6.33 6.77 -11.83
C ILE A 5 -7.08 5.48 -11.52
N VAL A 6 -6.36 4.40 -11.22
CA VAL A 6 -6.93 3.11 -10.80
C VAL A 6 -6.38 2.72 -9.43
N GLY A 7 -7.27 2.52 -8.46
CA GLY A 7 -6.93 2.16 -7.10
C GLY A 7 -6.93 0.65 -6.84
N VAL A 8 -5.82 0.14 -6.32
CA VAL A 8 -5.69 -1.21 -5.76
C VAL A 8 -6.05 -1.15 -4.29
N ASN A 9 -6.98 -2.00 -3.85
CA ASN A 9 -7.46 -2.05 -2.46
C ASN A 9 -7.56 -3.51 -1.99
N ALA A 10 -7.58 -3.70 -0.67
CA ALA A 10 -8.11 -4.93 -0.10
C ALA A 10 -9.61 -5.05 -0.38
N ASN A 11 -10.14 -6.27 -0.29
CA ASN A 11 -11.53 -6.59 -0.54
C ASN A 11 -12.42 -5.98 0.54
N MET A 12 -13.19 -4.98 0.16
CA MET A 12 -14.12 -4.23 1.01
C MET A 12 -15.58 -4.66 0.88
N ALA A 13 -15.86 -5.88 0.43
CA ALA A 13 -17.23 -6.40 0.31
C ALA A 13 -18.03 -6.34 1.63
N ALA A 14 -17.35 -6.38 2.78
CA ALA A 14 -17.97 -6.27 4.10
C ALA A 14 -18.24 -4.82 4.55
N GLY A 15 -17.74 -3.82 3.82
CA GLY A 15 -17.82 -2.40 4.21
C GLY A 15 -16.94 -2.01 5.40
N VAL A 16 -16.12 -2.94 5.91
CA VAL A 16 -15.23 -2.76 7.05
C VAL A 16 -13.86 -3.37 6.76
N ILE A 17 -12.81 -2.77 7.31
CA ILE A 17 -11.45 -3.34 7.33
C ILE A 17 -11.35 -4.26 8.54
N ASP A 18 -11.29 -5.56 8.30
CA ASP A 18 -11.13 -6.58 9.32
C ASP A 18 -10.35 -7.80 8.78
N GLN A 19 -10.37 -8.91 9.51
CA GLN A 19 -9.65 -10.14 9.19
C GLN A 19 -9.92 -10.71 7.79
N ARG A 20 -11.05 -10.36 7.16
CA ARG A 20 -11.40 -10.84 5.82
C ARG A 20 -10.64 -10.08 4.73
N ALA A 21 -10.11 -8.90 5.04
CA ALA A 21 -9.39 -8.06 4.09
C ALA A 21 -8.01 -8.64 3.73
N GLY A 22 -7.34 -9.29 4.69
CA GLY A 22 -5.96 -9.75 4.58
C GLY A 22 -5.68 -10.65 3.39
N ALA A 23 -6.55 -11.62 3.12
CA ALA A 23 -6.38 -12.54 1.99
C ALA A 23 -6.26 -11.85 0.62
N SER A 24 -6.77 -10.62 0.50
CA SER A 24 -6.70 -9.80 -0.72
C SER A 24 -5.72 -8.64 -0.63
N ALA A 25 -4.98 -8.54 0.49
CA ALA A 25 -3.99 -7.53 0.78
C ALA A 25 -2.55 -8.06 0.67
N THR A 26 -2.35 -9.32 0.27
CA THR A 26 -1.02 -9.90 0.11
C THR A 26 -0.32 -9.40 -1.14
N VAL A 27 0.96 -9.74 -1.24
CA VAL A 27 1.78 -9.53 -2.43
C VAL A 27 1.18 -10.22 -3.66
N GLU A 28 0.80 -11.49 -3.55
CA GLU A 28 0.29 -12.30 -4.64
C GLU A 28 -1.07 -11.78 -5.12
N ALA A 29 -1.95 -11.42 -4.16
CA ALA A 29 -3.22 -10.80 -4.49
C ALA A 29 -3.05 -9.44 -5.18
N THR A 30 -2.00 -8.68 -4.80
CA THR A 30 -1.65 -7.41 -5.46
C THR A 30 -1.19 -7.65 -6.89
N ASP A 31 -0.28 -8.60 -7.11
CA ASP A 31 0.20 -8.98 -8.44
C ASP A 31 -0.96 -9.44 -9.35
N GLU A 32 -1.89 -10.23 -8.81
CA GLU A 32 -3.10 -10.67 -9.53
C GLU A 32 -3.99 -9.48 -9.94
N LYS A 33 -4.29 -8.56 -9.00
CA LYS A 33 -5.07 -7.35 -9.29
C LYS A 33 -4.41 -6.49 -10.37
N LEU A 34 -3.09 -6.33 -10.32
CA LEU A 34 -2.33 -5.58 -11.33
C LEU A 34 -2.34 -6.28 -12.69
N GLY A 35 -2.31 -7.61 -12.72
CA GLY A 35 -2.52 -8.40 -13.93
C GLY A 35 -3.88 -8.11 -14.57
N TRP A 36 -4.97 -8.13 -13.78
CA TRP A 36 -6.30 -7.79 -14.29
C TRP A 36 -6.39 -6.37 -14.84
N ILE A 37 -5.76 -5.39 -14.16
CA ILE A 37 -5.74 -3.99 -14.63
C ILE A 37 -4.99 -3.91 -15.97
N ARG A 38 -3.84 -4.58 -16.08
CA ARG A 38 -3.04 -4.60 -17.31
C ARG A 38 -3.81 -5.21 -18.48
N ASP A 39 -4.43 -6.35 -18.27
CA ASP A 39 -5.22 -7.05 -19.30
C ASP A 39 -6.43 -6.22 -19.75
N ALA A 40 -7.13 -5.57 -18.80
CA ALA A 40 -8.29 -4.74 -19.09
C ALA A 40 -7.92 -3.39 -19.75
N ALA A 41 -6.77 -2.81 -19.39
CA ALA A 41 -6.30 -1.54 -19.94
C ALA A 41 -5.70 -1.70 -21.34
N GLY A 42 -4.96 -2.78 -21.61
CA GLY A 42 -4.20 -2.92 -22.85
C GLY A 42 -3.17 -1.79 -23.02
N ASP A 43 -3.11 -1.18 -24.20
CA ASP A 43 -2.10 -0.18 -24.57
C ASP A 43 -2.07 1.05 -23.64
N ARG A 44 -3.22 1.42 -23.04
CA ARG A 44 -3.29 2.59 -22.15
C ARG A 44 -2.77 2.32 -20.73
N PHE A 45 -2.32 1.11 -20.40
CA PHE A 45 -1.84 0.81 -19.05
C PHE A 45 -0.71 1.77 -18.63
N ALA A 46 0.15 2.17 -19.57
CA ALA A 46 1.22 3.13 -19.32
C ALA A 46 0.74 4.57 -19.02
N ASP A 47 -0.50 4.89 -19.38
CA ASP A 47 -1.13 6.20 -19.14
C ASP A 47 -1.94 6.24 -17.82
N ILE A 48 -2.13 5.09 -17.17
CA ILE A 48 -2.90 4.98 -15.93
C ILE A 48 -1.98 5.23 -14.73
N GLU A 49 -2.36 6.16 -13.87
CA GLU A 49 -1.75 6.29 -12.55
C GLU A 49 -2.30 5.23 -11.59
N LEU A 50 -1.41 4.46 -10.95
CA LEU A 50 -1.79 3.43 -10.00
C LEU A 50 -1.76 3.96 -8.57
N GLN A 51 -2.86 3.73 -7.88
CA GLN A 51 -3.10 4.16 -6.51
C GLN A 51 -3.18 2.96 -5.57
N THR A 52 -2.66 3.10 -4.34
CA THR A 52 -2.97 2.19 -3.23
C THR A 52 -3.46 2.97 -2.02
N ARG A 53 -4.40 2.37 -1.27
CA ARG A 53 -4.76 2.85 0.06
C ARG A 53 -3.96 2.08 1.11
N VAL A 54 -3.23 2.81 1.94
CA VAL A 54 -2.61 2.29 3.15
C VAL A 54 -3.62 2.32 4.29
N HIS A 55 -3.80 1.19 4.94
CA HIS A 55 -4.71 1.02 6.07
C HIS A 55 -3.99 1.08 7.42
N MET A 56 -2.71 0.69 7.45
CA MET A 56 -1.86 0.76 8.62
C MET A 56 -0.61 1.57 8.29
N SER A 57 -0.48 2.76 8.87
CA SER A 57 0.65 3.66 8.67
C SER A 57 1.15 4.18 10.01
N GLN A 58 2.44 3.98 10.29
CA GLN A 58 3.07 4.45 11.54
C GLN A 58 4.58 4.59 11.38
N ILE A 59 5.16 5.66 11.92
CA ILE A 59 6.62 5.79 12.01
C ILE A 59 7.10 5.14 13.31
N THR A 60 8.04 4.21 13.22
CA THR A 60 8.53 3.43 14.37
C THR A 60 9.92 2.89 14.12
N ASP A 61 10.69 2.70 15.19
CA ASP A 61 11.97 2.00 15.16
C ASP A 61 11.82 0.47 15.32
N ASP A 62 10.60 -0.01 15.56
CA ASP A 62 10.26 -1.44 15.69
C ASP A 62 9.07 -1.82 14.77
N PRO A 63 9.29 -1.91 13.45
CA PRO A 63 8.24 -2.27 12.51
C PRO A 63 7.76 -3.71 12.66
N GLU A 64 8.66 -4.64 13.01
CA GLU A 64 8.33 -6.06 13.20
C GLU A 64 7.40 -6.26 14.39
N GLY A 65 7.75 -5.72 15.57
CA GLY A 65 6.91 -5.84 16.76
C GLY A 65 5.54 -5.17 16.59
N LEU A 66 5.49 -4.03 15.88
CA LEU A 66 4.21 -3.38 15.58
C LEU A 66 3.37 -4.20 14.60
N ALA A 67 3.98 -4.78 13.57
CA ALA A 67 3.29 -5.64 12.63
C ALA A 67 2.76 -6.91 13.31
N GLU A 68 3.55 -7.56 14.17
CA GLU A 68 3.10 -8.72 14.97
C GLU A 68 1.86 -8.39 15.82
N LEU A 69 1.81 -7.19 16.39
CA LEU A 69 0.68 -6.73 17.19
C LEU A 69 -0.58 -6.45 16.36
N MET A 70 -0.43 -5.81 15.20
CA MET A 70 -1.54 -5.22 14.46
C MET A 70 -2.03 -6.06 13.26
N ALA A 71 -1.14 -6.80 12.60
CA ALA A 71 -1.47 -7.61 11.41
C ALA A 71 -2.62 -8.61 11.63
N PRO A 72 -2.79 -9.25 12.81
CA PRO A 72 -3.91 -10.15 13.04
C PRO A 72 -5.29 -9.48 12.95
N ALA A 73 -5.38 -8.16 13.09
CA ALA A 73 -6.63 -7.42 12.88
C ALA A 73 -7.05 -7.39 11.40
N LEU A 74 -6.09 -7.49 10.49
CA LEU A 74 -6.30 -7.64 9.05
C LEU A 74 -6.34 -9.10 8.60
N GLY A 75 -6.04 -10.06 9.47
CA GLY A 75 -5.96 -11.48 9.11
C GLY A 75 -4.66 -11.81 8.36
N LEU A 76 -3.60 -11.06 8.62
CA LEU A 76 -2.25 -11.27 8.10
C LEU A 76 -1.31 -11.67 9.24
N ASP A 77 -0.21 -12.34 8.91
CA ASP A 77 0.97 -12.38 9.78
C ASP A 77 1.84 -11.13 9.55
N ALA A 78 2.87 -10.95 10.39
CA ALA A 78 3.72 -9.76 10.35
C ALA A 78 4.48 -9.63 9.02
N GLU A 79 5.00 -10.74 8.49
CA GLU A 79 5.74 -10.77 7.23
C GLU A 79 4.85 -10.35 6.05
N ALA A 80 3.67 -10.96 5.94
CA ALA A 80 2.70 -10.63 4.89
C ALA A 80 2.17 -9.20 5.02
N ALA A 81 2.00 -8.69 6.24
CA ALA A 81 1.63 -7.31 6.48
C ALA A 81 2.72 -6.35 6.00
N LEU A 82 3.98 -6.53 6.42
CA LEU A 82 5.08 -5.65 6.03
C LEU A 82 5.39 -5.68 4.52
N ALA A 83 5.06 -6.79 3.85
CA ALA A 83 5.19 -6.90 2.39
C ALA A 83 4.01 -6.29 1.60
N SER A 84 2.90 -5.97 2.26
CA SER A 84 1.66 -5.48 1.64
C SER A 84 1.76 -4.02 1.16
N PRO A 85 1.21 -3.64 -0.01
CA PRO A 85 1.05 -2.22 -0.40
C PRO A 85 -0.02 -1.48 0.42
N HIS A 86 -0.61 -2.13 1.42
CA HIS A 86 -1.64 -1.57 2.29
C HIS A 86 -1.13 -1.30 3.72
N VAL A 87 0.16 -1.55 3.98
CA VAL A 87 0.81 -1.34 5.28
C VAL A 87 2.12 -0.58 5.03
N LEU A 88 2.30 0.55 5.70
CA LEU A 88 3.50 1.37 5.60
C LEU A 88 4.00 1.69 7.00
N ILE A 89 4.85 0.83 7.54
CA ILE A 89 5.36 0.91 8.90
C ILE A 89 6.88 0.84 8.87
N GLY A 90 7.54 1.72 9.63
CA GLY A 90 8.99 1.72 9.80
C GLY A 90 9.51 3.11 10.11
N SER A 91 10.83 3.26 10.17
CA SER A 91 11.46 4.58 10.26
C SER A 91 11.18 5.38 8.99
N VAL A 92 11.40 6.70 9.03
CA VAL A 92 11.23 7.59 7.86
C VAL A 92 12.00 7.04 6.64
N GLY A 93 13.25 6.62 6.84
CA GLY A 93 14.08 6.07 5.77
C GLY A 93 13.52 4.77 5.19
N GLN A 94 13.09 3.84 6.05
CA GLN A 94 12.45 2.59 5.60
C GLN A 94 11.16 2.85 4.85
N CYS A 95 10.32 3.80 5.29
CA CYS A 95 9.11 4.17 4.57
C CYS A 95 9.43 4.75 3.18
N VAL A 96 10.45 5.59 3.05
CA VAL A 96 10.91 6.09 1.74
C VAL A 96 11.36 4.94 0.85
N GLU A 97 12.20 4.03 1.36
CA GLU A 97 12.68 2.87 0.61
C GLU A 97 11.52 1.96 0.16
N THR A 98 10.57 1.67 1.05
CA THR A 98 9.37 0.89 0.74
C THR A 98 8.53 1.53 -0.37
N LEU A 99 8.31 2.85 -0.30
CA LEU A 99 7.55 3.57 -1.32
C LEU A 99 8.25 3.59 -2.69
N LEU A 100 9.58 3.71 -2.71
CA LEU A 100 10.37 3.60 -3.93
C LEU A 100 10.34 2.17 -4.49
N ALA A 101 10.42 1.15 -3.63
CA ALA A 101 10.29 -0.25 -4.03
C ALA A 101 8.89 -0.54 -4.61
N TRP A 102 7.82 0.02 -4.04
CA TRP A 102 6.47 -0.09 -4.60
C TRP A 102 6.35 0.57 -5.98
N ARG A 103 6.98 1.75 -6.15
CA ARG A 103 7.04 2.43 -7.46
C ARG A 103 7.77 1.57 -8.49
N GLU A 104 8.94 1.02 -8.15
CA GLU A 104 9.73 0.19 -9.06
C GLU A 104 9.03 -1.13 -9.41
N ARG A 105 8.53 -1.84 -8.40
CA ARG A 105 7.93 -3.17 -8.57
C ARG A 105 6.54 -3.11 -9.19
N TRP A 106 5.69 -2.22 -8.71
CA TRP A 106 4.25 -2.20 -9.01
C TRP A 106 3.80 -0.97 -9.78
N GLY A 107 4.62 0.07 -9.90
CA GLY A 107 4.22 1.33 -10.52
C GLY A 107 3.27 2.17 -9.66
N LEU A 108 3.18 1.90 -8.35
CA LEU A 108 2.33 2.68 -7.44
C LEU A 108 2.94 4.07 -7.21
N THR A 109 2.24 5.11 -7.62
CA THR A 109 2.70 6.51 -7.49
C THR A 109 1.75 7.38 -6.66
N TYR A 110 0.48 6.99 -6.55
CA TYR A 110 -0.48 7.66 -5.68
C TYR A 110 -0.69 6.83 -4.41
N ILE A 111 -0.25 7.36 -3.27
CA ILE A 111 -0.39 6.70 -1.96
C ILE A 111 -1.44 7.42 -1.12
N GLY A 112 -2.52 6.73 -0.74
CA GLY A 112 -3.53 7.25 0.17
C GLY A 112 -3.26 6.84 1.61
N LEU A 113 -3.04 7.80 2.50
CA LEU A 113 -2.89 7.61 3.94
C LEU A 113 -4.15 8.04 4.72
N ASN A 114 -4.24 7.66 5.99
CA ASN A 114 -5.22 8.21 6.92
C ASN A 114 -4.85 9.66 7.30
N GLU A 115 -5.87 10.50 7.54
CA GLU A 115 -5.68 11.91 7.93
C GLU A 115 -4.79 12.04 9.18
N ASP A 116 -5.01 11.19 10.18
CA ASP A 116 -4.26 11.18 11.43
C ASP A 116 -2.75 10.90 11.25
N SER A 117 -2.36 10.24 10.14
CA SER A 117 -0.94 9.96 9.82
C SER A 117 -0.27 11.08 9.03
N MET A 118 -1.01 12.09 8.54
CA MET A 118 -0.45 13.11 7.63
C MET A 118 0.71 13.89 8.23
N VAL A 119 0.59 14.32 9.50
CA VAL A 119 1.63 15.12 10.17
C VAL A 119 2.87 14.27 10.45
N GLU A 120 2.68 13.03 10.90
CA GLU A 120 3.76 12.09 11.21
C GLU A 120 4.58 11.72 9.95
N PHE A 121 3.91 11.59 8.80
CA PHE A 121 4.54 11.25 7.52
C PHE A 121 5.09 12.46 6.74
N ALA A 122 4.98 13.69 7.25
CA ALA A 122 5.53 14.87 6.57
C ALA A 122 7.03 14.73 6.21
N PRO A 123 7.92 14.19 7.08
CA PRO A 123 9.32 13.98 6.73
C PRO A 123 9.54 12.98 5.58
N VAL A 124 8.66 11.97 5.43
CA VAL A 124 8.71 11.01 4.31
C VAL A 124 8.38 11.73 3.00
N VAL A 125 7.36 12.59 3.01
CA VAL A 125 6.98 13.40 1.83
C VAL A 125 8.10 14.35 1.44
N GLU A 126 8.70 15.04 2.42
CA GLU A 126 9.85 15.94 2.17
C GLU A 126 11.04 15.21 1.55
N ALA A 127 11.36 14.01 2.05
CA ALA A 127 12.44 13.18 1.52
C ALA A 127 12.17 12.74 0.07
N LEU A 128 10.93 12.39 -0.28
CA LEU A 128 10.55 11.97 -1.62
C LEU A 128 10.51 13.12 -2.64
N ALA A 129 10.27 14.36 -2.21
CA ALA A 129 10.24 15.51 -3.10
C ALA A 129 11.61 15.80 -3.77
N GLY A 130 12.69 15.23 -3.24
CA GLY A 130 14.04 15.35 -3.79
C GLY A 130 14.51 14.19 -4.68
N VAL A 131 13.65 13.20 -4.95
CA VAL A 131 13.99 11.94 -5.65
C VAL A 131 13.31 11.82 -7.01
#